data_AF-A0A9X5AME3-F1
#
_entry.id   AF-A0A9X5AME3-F1
#
_cell.length_a   1.000
_cell.length_b   1.000
_cell.length_c   1.000
_cell.angle_alpha   90.00
_cell.angle_beta   90.00
_cell.angle_gamma   90.00
#
_symmetry.space_group_name_H-M   'P 1'
#
loop_
_entity.id
_entity.type
_entity.pdbx_description
1 polymer ?
#
loop_
_entity_poly.entity_id
_entity_poly.type
_entity_poly.pdbx_seq_one_letter_code
_entity_poly.pdbx_strand_id
1 'polypeptide(L)'
;MGERTQLLINVKDKEDNLIIGTVLHYQWGYGRVMPMDALTLITNFPQRFILRDNFDNYDSDYPAIDSYLKDLGLESPMVARHLYSWLGKTTNSGVNNIDIDFKKIEQNLNNYKNMYTLSRAFKATPQNFYKQCDNNDGFMIADIIFDEYITSCEFKFCLNPEEILTLEDYAKTSTHKRYLTYSFVKAYKTICNSFDIKIE
;
A
#
# COMPACT_ATOMS: atom_id res chain seq x y z
N MET A 1 13.05 -13.95 -11.80
CA MET A 1 12.77 -12.62 -12.37
C MET A 1 12.15 -11.79 -11.26
N GLY A 2 12.82 -10.71 -10.85
CA GLY A 2 12.50 -9.98 -9.61
C GLY A 2 11.38 -8.94 -9.78
N GLU A 3 10.85 -8.47 -8.64
CA GLU A 3 9.93 -7.34 -8.50
C GLU A 3 10.56 -6.05 -9.01
N ARG A 4 9.78 -5.14 -9.61
CA ARG A 4 10.31 -4.07 -10.49
C ARG A 4 9.84 -2.67 -10.11
N THR A 5 8.58 -2.49 -9.74
CA THR A 5 8.08 -1.23 -9.18
C THR A 5 7.40 -1.46 -7.83
N GLN A 6 7.27 -0.41 -7.02
CA GLN A 6 6.73 -0.48 -5.67
C GLN A 6 5.70 0.62 -5.42
N LEU A 7 4.56 0.24 -4.85
CA LEU A 7 3.55 1.16 -4.31
C LEU A 7 3.58 1.11 -2.79
N LEU A 8 3.95 2.21 -2.14
CA LEU A 8 3.72 2.40 -0.72
C LEU A 8 2.27 2.82 -0.51
N ILE A 9 1.51 2.03 0.24
CA ILE A 9 0.19 2.40 0.73
C ILE A 9 0.34 2.82 2.18
N ASN A 10 0.08 4.10 2.43
CA ASN A 10 0.18 4.72 3.74
C ASN A 10 -1.19 5.23 4.15
N VAL A 11 -1.79 4.57 5.14
CA VAL A 11 -3.14 4.86 5.61
C VAL A 11 -3.07 5.40 7.02
N LYS A 12 -3.65 6.57 7.21
CA LYS A 12 -3.77 7.24 8.49
C LYS A 12 -5.22 7.55 8.81
N ASP A 13 -5.53 7.76 10.08
CA ASP A 13 -6.81 8.32 10.48
C ASP A 13 -6.83 9.86 10.35
N LYS A 14 -7.95 10.47 10.72
CA LYS A 14 -8.14 11.94 10.69
C LYS A 14 -7.25 12.70 11.67
N GLU A 15 -6.69 12.02 12.67
CA GLU A 15 -5.80 12.58 13.68
C GLU A 15 -4.32 12.40 13.30
N ASP A 16 -4.05 11.94 12.06
CA ASP A 16 -2.72 11.62 11.52
C ASP A 16 -2.05 10.40 12.18
N ASN A 17 -2.81 9.57 12.92
CA ASN A 17 -2.28 8.32 13.47
C ASN A 17 -2.18 7.25 12.38
N LEU A 18 -1.10 6.47 12.40
CA LEU A 18 -0.89 5.41 11.43
C LEU A 18 -1.87 4.25 11.66
N ILE A 19 -2.64 3.91 10.62
CA ILE A 19 -3.42 2.68 10.58
C ILE A 19 -2.56 1.56 10.00
N ILE A 20 -1.96 1.78 8.81
CA ILE A 20 -1.02 0.85 8.20
C ILE A 20 -0.08 1.55 7.22
N GLY A 21 1.19 1.15 7.20
CA GLY A 21 2.10 1.40 6.10
C GLY A 21 2.54 0.09 5.47
N THR A 22 2.19 -0.17 4.22
CA THR A 22 2.51 -1.43 3.52
C THR A 22 3.02 -1.19 2.11
N VAL A 23 3.82 -2.12 1.58
CA VAL A 23 4.36 -2.05 0.22
C VAL A 23 3.73 -3.12 -0.64
N LEU A 24 3.20 -2.73 -1.78
CA LEU A 24 2.82 -3.64 -2.86
C LEU A 24 3.97 -3.73 -3.87
N HIS A 25 4.43 -4.94 -4.15
CA HIS A 25 5.54 -5.19 -5.05
C HIS A 25 5.08 -5.73 -6.39
N TYR A 26 5.42 -5.07 -7.49
CA TYR A 26 4.96 -5.49 -8.81
C TYR A 26 6.07 -6.11 -9.63
N GLN A 27 5.95 -7.40 -9.98
CA GLN A 27 6.84 -8.04 -10.97
C GLN A 27 6.63 -7.46 -12.38
N TRP A 28 5.35 -7.22 -12.70
CA TRP A 28 4.74 -6.58 -13.88
C TRP A 28 4.79 -5.06 -14.02
N GLY A 29 5.18 -4.35 -12.96
CA GLY A 29 4.57 -3.06 -12.62
C GLY A 29 4.92 -1.85 -13.48
N TYR A 30 5.73 -2.03 -14.51
CA TYR A 30 6.12 -0.96 -15.40
C TYR A 30 4.95 -0.25 -16.06
N GLY A 31 5.09 1.06 -16.16
CA GLY A 31 4.18 1.83 -16.98
C GLY A 31 2.82 1.95 -16.32
N ARG A 32 1.79 1.37 -16.95
CA ARG A 32 0.38 1.59 -16.58
C ARG A 32 -0.11 0.74 -15.42
N VAL A 33 0.55 -0.39 -15.12
CA VAL A 33 0.03 -1.39 -14.18
C VAL A 33 -0.10 -0.82 -12.76
N MET A 34 1.00 -0.35 -12.17
CA MET A 34 0.97 0.21 -10.82
C MET A 34 0.00 1.40 -10.67
N PRO A 35 -0.01 2.42 -11.56
CA PRO A 35 -0.98 3.51 -11.46
C PRO A 35 -2.44 3.04 -11.57
N MET A 36 -2.75 2.11 -12.47
CA MET A 36 -4.12 1.59 -12.63
C MET A 36 -4.56 0.72 -11.45
N ASP A 37 -3.64 -0.06 -10.88
CA ASP A 37 -3.91 -0.86 -9.69
C ASP A 37 -4.15 0.05 -8.48
N ALA A 38 -3.33 1.09 -8.28
CA ALA A 38 -3.57 2.11 -7.26
C ALA A 38 -4.98 2.74 -7.39
N LEU A 39 -5.38 3.13 -8.60
CA LEU A 39 -6.74 3.62 -8.86
C LEU A 39 -7.82 2.59 -8.50
N THR A 40 -7.62 1.33 -8.91
CA THR A 40 -8.56 0.25 -8.64
C THR A 40 -8.70 0.02 -7.14
N LEU A 41 -7.60 0.05 -6.39
CA LEU A 41 -7.61 -0.08 -4.93
C LEU A 41 -8.35 1.08 -4.26
N ILE A 42 -8.04 2.33 -4.60
CA ILE A 42 -8.70 3.48 -3.98
C ILE A 42 -10.20 3.51 -4.29
N THR A 43 -10.60 3.18 -5.51
CA THR A 43 -12.01 3.19 -5.92
C THR A 43 -12.83 2.04 -5.32
N ASN A 44 -12.17 0.97 -4.86
CA ASN A 44 -12.82 -0.17 -4.20
C ASN A 44 -12.46 -0.27 -2.72
N PHE A 45 -11.89 0.79 -2.12
CA PHE A 45 -11.38 0.74 -0.77
C PHE A 45 -12.50 0.39 0.23
N PRO A 46 -12.27 -0.56 1.13
CA PRO A 46 -13.33 -1.07 2.01
C PRO A 46 -13.73 -0.01 3.03
N GLN A 47 -15.02 0.01 3.38
CA GLN A 47 -15.51 0.83 4.48
C GLN A 47 -15.02 0.28 5.83
N ARG A 48 -14.83 1.16 6.82
CA ARG A 48 -14.19 0.78 8.09
C ARG A 48 -15.01 -0.23 8.88
N PHE A 49 -16.33 -0.15 8.88
CA PHE A 49 -17.17 -1.16 9.53
C PHE A 49 -17.03 -2.54 8.86
N ILE A 50 -16.79 -2.62 7.55
CA ILE A 50 -16.53 -3.92 6.88
C ILE A 50 -15.23 -4.52 7.41
N LEU A 51 -14.20 -3.67 7.58
CA LEU A 51 -12.92 -4.07 8.19
C LEU A 51 -13.02 -4.36 9.69
N ARG A 52 -14.09 -3.97 10.38
CA ARG A 52 -14.28 -4.27 11.81
C ARG A 52 -15.15 -5.50 12.04
N ASP A 53 -16.25 -5.60 11.31
CA ASP A 53 -17.39 -6.45 11.67
C ASP A 53 -17.59 -7.64 10.71
N ASN A 54 -17.11 -7.56 9.47
CA ASN A 54 -17.45 -8.51 8.39
C ASN A 54 -16.26 -9.30 7.82
N PHE A 55 -15.07 -9.20 8.41
CA PHE A 55 -13.99 -10.15 8.10
C PHE A 55 -14.22 -11.44 8.90
N ASP A 56 -15.05 -12.32 8.34
CA ASP A 56 -15.50 -13.63 8.86
C ASP A 56 -14.77 -14.14 10.12
N ASN A 57 -15.39 -13.95 11.30
CA ASN A 57 -15.52 -14.78 12.51
C ASN A 57 -14.45 -15.83 12.95
N TYR A 58 -13.23 -15.84 12.42
CA TYR A 58 -12.16 -16.78 12.84
C TYR A 58 -10.76 -16.17 12.94
N ASP A 59 -10.52 -14.94 12.47
CA ASP A 59 -9.19 -14.29 12.39
C ASP A 59 -9.06 -12.99 13.23
N SER A 60 -10.03 -12.70 14.10
CA SER A 60 -10.02 -11.47 14.92
C SER A 60 -9.12 -11.54 16.16
N ASP A 61 -8.86 -12.74 16.70
CA ASP A 61 -8.15 -12.92 17.97
C ASP A 61 -6.66 -13.23 17.76
N TYR A 62 -5.90 -12.21 17.39
CA TYR A 62 -4.44 -12.25 17.40
C TYR A 62 -3.88 -11.26 18.44
N PRO A 63 -4.15 -11.45 19.74
CA PRO A 63 -3.81 -10.47 20.79
C PRO A 63 -2.31 -10.20 20.91
N ALA A 64 -1.45 -11.20 20.68
CA ALA A 64 0.00 -11.00 20.74
C ALA A 64 0.46 -10.13 19.55
N ILE A 65 0.00 -10.44 18.34
CA ILE A 65 0.27 -9.61 17.16
C ILE A 65 -0.29 -8.21 17.36
N ASP A 66 -1.53 -8.06 17.84
CA ASP A 66 -2.17 -6.76 18.03
C ASP A 66 -1.44 -5.92 19.08
N SER A 67 -0.95 -6.55 20.16
CA SER A 67 -0.08 -5.88 21.14
C SER A 67 1.21 -5.39 20.49
N TYR A 68 1.88 -6.24 19.71
CA TYR A 68 3.12 -5.86 19.04
C TYR A 68 2.92 -4.77 17.98
N LEU A 69 1.82 -4.80 17.21
CA LEU A 69 1.49 -3.76 16.25
C LEU A 69 1.18 -2.42 16.95
N LYS A 70 0.57 -2.43 18.14
CA LYS A 70 0.44 -1.22 18.98
C LYS A 70 1.80 -0.70 19.45
N ASP A 71 2.70 -1.58 19.87
CA ASP A 71 4.07 -1.21 20.25
C ASP A 71 4.85 -0.63 19.05
N LEU A 72 4.50 -1.05 17.84
CA LEU A 72 4.98 -0.45 16.59
C LEU A 72 4.32 0.91 16.26
N GLY A 73 3.31 1.34 17.02
CA GLY A 73 2.64 2.63 16.87
C GLY A 73 1.45 2.62 15.92
N LEU A 74 0.81 1.46 15.69
CA LEU A 74 -0.43 1.38 14.91
C LEU A 74 -1.65 1.55 15.84
N GLU A 75 -2.52 2.48 15.49
CA GLU A 75 -3.68 2.86 16.32
C GLU A 75 -4.76 1.76 16.34
N SER A 76 -4.96 1.09 15.20
CA SER A 76 -6.00 0.06 15.02
C SER A 76 -5.44 -1.23 14.41
N PRO A 77 -4.70 -2.07 15.16
CA PRO A 77 -4.07 -3.28 14.64
C PRO A 77 -5.00 -4.24 13.91
N MET A 78 -6.21 -4.48 14.44
CA MET A 78 -7.19 -5.34 13.79
C MET A 78 -7.59 -4.80 12.41
N VAL A 79 -7.88 -3.50 12.32
CA VAL A 79 -8.20 -2.83 11.05
C VAL A 79 -7.01 -2.92 10.10
N ALA A 80 -5.78 -2.71 10.60
CA ALA A 80 -4.57 -2.85 9.82
C ALA A 80 -4.43 -4.26 9.22
N ARG A 81 -4.60 -5.32 10.02
CA ARG A 81 -4.55 -6.71 9.57
C ARG A 81 -5.60 -7.02 8.51
N HIS A 82 -6.84 -6.62 8.74
CA HIS A 82 -7.92 -6.85 7.77
C HIS A 82 -7.67 -6.08 6.46
N LEU A 83 -7.17 -4.85 6.56
CA LEU A 83 -6.79 -4.07 5.38
C LEU A 83 -5.62 -4.70 4.63
N TYR A 84 -4.59 -5.20 5.32
CA TYR A 84 -3.48 -5.93 4.71
C TYR A 84 -3.95 -7.19 3.97
N SER A 85 -4.84 -7.98 4.61
CA SER A 85 -5.47 -9.15 4.00
C SER A 85 -6.33 -8.80 2.79
N TRP A 86 -7.08 -7.70 2.85
CA TRP A 86 -7.85 -7.19 1.71
C TRP A 86 -6.94 -6.80 0.54
N LEU A 87 -5.89 -6.02 0.81
CA LEU A 87 -4.91 -5.62 -0.20
C LEU A 87 -4.31 -6.84 -0.92
N GLY A 88 -3.95 -7.89 -0.18
CA GLY A 88 -3.42 -9.13 -0.76
C GLY A 88 -4.42 -9.91 -1.65
N LYS A 89 -5.74 -9.72 -1.47
CA LYS A 89 -6.79 -10.39 -2.25
C LYS A 89 -7.28 -9.57 -3.44
N THR A 90 -7.21 -8.24 -3.37
CA THR A 90 -7.81 -7.34 -4.36
C THR A 90 -6.86 -6.97 -5.51
N THR A 91 -5.57 -7.18 -5.35
CA THR A 91 -4.58 -6.86 -6.39
C THR A 91 -4.56 -7.91 -7.49
N ASN A 92 -4.83 -7.49 -8.74
CA ASN A 92 -5.04 -8.39 -9.88
C ASN A 92 -3.78 -8.63 -10.75
N SER A 93 -2.58 -8.21 -10.35
CA SER A 93 -1.43 -8.13 -11.28
C SER A 93 -0.06 -8.40 -10.67
N GLY A 94 0.22 -9.67 -10.30
CA GLY A 94 1.57 -10.09 -9.91
C GLY A 94 2.14 -9.25 -8.76
N VAL A 95 1.25 -8.83 -7.87
CA VAL A 95 1.57 -8.11 -6.63
C VAL A 95 1.98 -9.14 -5.61
N ASN A 96 3.20 -9.02 -5.10
CA ASN A 96 3.68 -9.82 -3.99
C ASN A 96 3.60 -8.96 -2.73
N ASN A 97 2.63 -9.25 -1.88
CA ASN A 97 2.74 -8.85 -0.47
C ASN A 97 3.54 -9.93 0.26
N ILE A 98 4.12 -9.58 1.40
CA ILE A 98 4.73 -10.59 2.26
C ILE A 98 3.60 -11.53 2.70
N ASP A 99 3.73 -12.81 2.40
CA ASP A 99 2.75 -13.81 2.84
C ASP A 99 2.83 -13.96 4.36
N ILE A 100 1.69 -13.75 5.03
CA ILE A 100 1.59 -13.75 6.49
C ILE A 100 0.64 -14.84 6.93
N ASP A 101 1.21 -15.86 7.58
CA ASP A 101 0.45 -16.82 8.37
C ASP A 101 0.26 -16.26 9.79
N PHE A 102 -0.81 -15.48 9.99
CA PHE A 102 -1.09 -14.85 11.27
C PHE A 102 -1.18 -15.86 12.42
N LYS A 103 -1.77 -17.04 12.18
CA LYS A 103 -1.90 -18.10 13.18
C LYS A 103 -0.55 -18.64 13.64
N LYS A 104 0.37 -18.90 12.72
CA LYS A 104 1.71 -19.36 13.05
C LYS A 104 2.54 -18.28 13.75
N ILE A 105 2.40 -17.02 13.30
CA ILE A 105 3.10 -15.89 13.90
C ILE A 105 2.61 -15.65 15.33
N GLU A 106 1.30 -15.66 15.56
CA GLU A 106 0.69 -15.50 16.89
C GLU A 106 1.28 -16.48 17.90
N GLN A 107 1.40 -17.76 17.52
CA GLN A 107 1.95 -18.82 18.37
C GLN A 107 3.43 -18.64 18.68
N ASN A 108 4.19 -17.90 17.86
CA ASN A 108 5.65 -17.80 17.94
C ASN A 108 6.14 -16.35 17.75
N LEU A 109 5.44 -15.37 18.31
CA LEU A 109 5.73 -13.95 18.05
C LEU A 109 7.15 -13.57 18.47
N ASN A 110 7.65 -14.11 19.58
CA ASN A 110 9.00 -13.84 20.10
C ASN A 110 10.15 -14.27 19.16
N ASN A 111 9.84 -14.97 18.07
CA ASN A 111 10.82 -15.21 17.02
C ASN A 111 11.13 -13.90 16.27
N TYR A 112 12.39 -13.48 16.30
CA TYR A 112 12.85 -12.26 15.63
C TYR A 112 12.41 -12.16 14.16
N LYS A 113 12.40 -13.28 13.41
CA LYS A 113 11.95 -13.27 12.01
C LYS A 113 10.47 -12.92 11.88
N ASN A 114 9.62 -13.37 12.79
CA ASN A 114 8.20 -13.08 12.78
C ASN A 114 7.93 -11.59 13.09
N MET A 115 8.57 -11.06 14.12
CA MET A 115 8.52 -9.62 14.45
C MET A 115 9.01 -8.75 13.28
N TYR A 116 10.12 -9.14 12.65
CA TYR A 116 10.67 -8.44 11.49
C TYR A 116 9.71 -8.47 10.30
N THR A 117 9.11 -9.62 10.01
CA THR A 117 8.09 -9.78 8.95
C THR A 117 6.89 -8.86 9.19
N LEU A 118 6.34 -8.85 10.40
CA LEU A 118 5.24 -7.95 10.76
C LEU A 118 5.63 -6.47 10.63
N SER A 119 6.82 -6.08 11.11
CA SER A 119 7.28 -4.70 10.99
C SER A 119 7.41 -4.26 9.53
N ARG A 120 7.88 -5.14 8.64
CA ARG A 120 7.99 -4.84 7.21
C ARG A 120 6.63 -4.68 6.54
N ALA A 121 5.68 -5.54 6.90
CA ALA A 121 4.34 -5.58 6.32
C ALA A 121 3.43 -4.44 6.78
N PHE A 122 3.57 -3.97 8.02
CA PHE A 122 2.63 -3.04 8.63
C PHE A 122 3.18 -1.63 8.90
N LYS A 123 4.50 -1.45 8.84
CA LYS A 123 5.18 -0.18 9.15
C LYS A 123 6.19 0.24 8.08
N ALA A 124 5.84 0.04 6.82
CA ALA A 124 6.56 0.66 5.73
C ALA A 124 6.38 2.19 5.76
N THR A 125 7.43 2.91 5.42
CA THR A 125 7.48 4.38 5.44
C THR A 125 8.14 4.89 4.16
N PRO A 126 7.95 6.17 3.78
CA PRO A 126 8.67 6.76 2.66
C PRO A 126 10.20 6.58 2.76
N GLN A 127 10.77 6.52 3.97
CA GLN A 127 12.21 6.41 4.20
C GLN A 127 12.75 4.97 4.13
N ASN A 128 11.91 3.94 4.03
CA ASN A 128 12.38 2.55 4.05
C ASN A 128 11.72 1.61 3.05
N PHE A 129 10.63 2.02 2.37
CA PHE A 129 9.87 1.10 1.52
C PHE A 129 10.71 0.56 0.35
N TYR A 130 11.57 1.39 -0.25
CA TYR A 130 12.48 0.95 -1.33
C TYR A 130 13.48 -0.13 -0.97
N LYS A 131 13.75 -0.33 0.33
CA LYS A 131 14.66 -1.38 0.81
C LYS A 131 13.98 -2.74 0.81
N GLN A 132 12.69 -2.80 0.47
CA GLN A 132 11.88 -3.99 0.55
C GLN A 132 11.90 -4.84 -0.74
N CYS A 133 12.45 -4.30 -1.83
CA CYS A 133 12.45 -4.90 -3.17
C CYS A 133 13.86 -4.91 -3.78
N ASP A 134 14.12 -5.89 -4.65
CA ASP A 134 15.42 -6.05 -5.31
C ASP A 134 15.62 -5.12 -6.51
N ASN A 135 14.56 -4.74 -7.24
CA ASN A 135 14.65 -3.74 -8.30
C ASN A 135 13.79 -2.50 -8.01
N ASN A 136 14.28 -1.35 -8.45
CA ASN A 136 13.80 -0.03 -8.08
C ASN A 136 13.49 0.78 -9.33
N ASP A 137 12.71 0.20 -10.24
CA ASP A 137 12.48 0.76 -11.56
C ASP A 137 11.39 1.85 -11.57
N GLY A 138 10.73 2.08 -10.44
CA GLY A 138 9.75 3.14 -10.25
C GLY A 138 8.99 2.98 -8.95
N PHE A 139 8.60 4.11 -8.36
CA PHE A 139 7.92 4.16 -7.07
C PHE A 139 6.67 5.02 -7.13
N MET A 140 5.69 4.65 -6.33
CA MET A 140 4.51 5.46 -6.08
C MET A 140 4.15 5.40 -4.60
N ILE A 141 3.60 6.48 -4.08
CA ILE A 141 3.05 6.55 -2.73
C ILE A 141 1.56 6.90 -2.87
N ALA A 142 0.72 6.14 -2.18
CA ALA A 142 -0.67 6.47 -1.94
C ALA A 142 -0.84 6.84 -0.47
N ASP A 143 -0.93 8.14 -0.20
CA ASP A 143 -1.25 8.67 1.12
C ASP A 143 -2.77 8.77 1.25
N ILE A 144 -3.34 8.10 2.24
CA ILE A 144 -4.78 7.93 2.41
C ILE A 144 -5.16 8.36 3.82
N ILE A 145 -6.10 9.30 3.94
CA ILE A 145 -6.78 9.60 5.19
C ILE A 145 -8.10 8.82 5.20
N PHE A 146 -8.25 7.97 6.21
CA PHE A 146 -9.31 6.98 6.30
C PHE A 146 -10.01 7.06 7.65
N ASP A 147 -11.32 7.34 7.60
CA ASP A 147 -12.22 7.23 8.75
C ASP A 147 -13.23 6.12 8.45
N GLU A 148 -14.53 6.38 8.39
CA GLU A 148 -15.51 5.38 7.91
C GLU A 148 -15.34 5.07 6.40
N TYR A 149 -14.85 6.05 5.66
CA TYR A 149 -14.51 6.01 4.23
C TYR A 149 -13.22 6.82 3.99
N ILE A 150 -12.64 6.72 2.78
CA ILE A 150 -11.54 7.59 2.38
C ILE A 150 -12.02 9.04 2.38
N THR A 151 -11.41 9.89 3.20
CA THR A 151 -11.73 11.32 3.24
C THR A 151 -10.78 12.16 2.40
N SER A 152 -9.57 11.67 2.16
CA SER A 152 -8.66 12.24 1.17
C SER A 152 -7.67 11.19 0.70
N CYS A 153 -7.26 11.30 -0.56
CA CYS A 153 -6.20 10.48 -1.13
C CYS A 153 -5.28 11.33 -1.99
N GLU A 154 -3.97 11.09 -1.85
CA GLU A 154 -2.93 11.72 -2.64
C GLU A 154 -2.01 10.65 -3.22
N PHE A 155 -1.74 10.78 -4.52
CA PHE A 155 -0.79 9.98 -5.26
C PHE A 155 0.47 10.79 -5.56
N LYS A 156 1.62 10.27 -5.13
CA LYS A 156 2.94 10.83 -5.40
C LYS A 156 3.75 9.85 -6.24
N PHE A 157 4.33 10.34 -7.33
CA PHE A 157 5.19 9.54 -8.20
C PHE A 157 6.65 9.84 -7.89
N CYS A 158 7.49 8.81 -7.76
CA CYS A 158 8.88 9.02 -7.37
C CYS A 158 9.85 8.21 -8.23
N LEU A 159 10.97 8.82 -8.64
CA LEU A 159 12.06 8.10 -9.34
C LEU A 159 12.89 7.27 -8.37
N ASN A 160 13.09 7.84 -7.18
CA ASN A 160 13.58 7.21 -5.98
C ASN A 160 12.72 7.77 -4.81
N PRO A 161 12.75 7.17 -3.61
CA PRO A 161 11.90 7.56 -2.47
C PRO A 161 11.98 9.03 -2.05
N GLU A 162 13.05 9.72 -2.42
CA GLU A 162 13.34 11.08 -1.99
C GLU A 162 13.03 12.11 -3.10
N GLU A 163 12.79 11.66 -4.33
CA GLU A 163 12.57 12.50 -5.50
C GLU A 163 11.15 12.35 -6.03
N ILE A 164 10.24 13.17 -5.49
CA ILE A 164 8.87 13.30 -5.98
C ILE A 164 8.88 14.05 -7.31
N LEU A 165 8.20 13.47 -8.30
CA LEU A 165 8.06 14.00 -9.64
C LEU A 165 6.59 14.21 -9.96
N THR A 166 6.31 15.19 -10.80
CA THR A 166 5.01 15.27 -11.47
C THR A 166 4.76 13.99 -12.27
N LEU A 167 3.50 13.56 -12.38
CA LEU A 167 3.14 12.41 -13.21
C LEU A 167 3.64 12.57 -14.66
N GLU A 168 3.61 13.78 -15.21
CA GLU A 168 4.14 14.07 -16.55
C GLU A 168 5.64 13.79 -16.67
N ASP A 169 6.45 14.13 -15.67
CA ASP A 169 7.89 13.91 -15.69
C ASP A 169 8.24 12.46 -15.37
N TYR A 170 7.53 11.85 -14.41
CA TYR A 170 7.61 10.41 -14.15
C TYR A 170 7.32 9.59 -15.43
N ALA A 171 6.32 10.01 -16.20
CA ALA A 171 5.97 9.38 -17.47
C ALA A 171 7.04 9.51 -18.56
N LYS A 172 7.93 10.51 -18.51
CA LYS A 172 8.99 10.70 -19.51
C LYS A 172 10.25 9.87 -19.24
N THR A 173 10.37 9.27 -18.06
CA THR A 173 11.54 8.44 -17.69
C THR A 173 11.73 7.29 -18.68
N SER A 174 12.98 6.84 -18.85
CA SER A 174 13.33 5.78 -19.81
C SER A 174 12.54 4.49 -19.58
N THR A 175 12.28 4.15 -18.32
CA THR A 175 11.50 2.98 -17.89
C THR A 175 10.03 3.11 -18.26
N HIS A 176 9.41 4.29 -18.11
CA HIS A 176 7.96 4.42 -18.16
C HIS A 176 7.42 5.00 -19.48
N LYS A 177 8.22 5.76 -20.24
CA LYS A 177 7.81 6.49 -21.46
C LYS A 177 7.09 5.66 -22.52
N ARG A 178 7.43 4.37 -22.63
CA ARG A 178 6.81 3.48 -23.62
C ARG A 178 5.33 3.20 -23.30
N TYR A 179 4.95 3.29 -22.03
CA TYR A 179 3.66 2.87 -21.52
C TYR A 179 2.82 4.06 -21.05
N LEU A 180 3.41 4.99 -20.30
CA LEU A 180 2.75 6.20 -19.80
C LEU A 180 2.68 7.27 -20.90
N THR A 181 1.90 6.99 -21.94
CA THR A 181 1.71 7.91 -23.06
C THR A 181 0.96 9.17 -22.62
N TYR A 182 1.08 10.26 -23.39
CA TYR A 182 0.34 11.50 -23.13
C TYR A 182 -1.17 11.27 -22.93
N SER A 183 -1.80 10.46 -23.80
CA SER A 183 -3.22 10.13 -23.67
C SER A 183 -3.54 9.36 -22.39
N PHE A 184 -2.65 8.47 -21.95
CA PHE A 184 -2.81 7.78 -20.67
C PHE A 184 -2.73 8.76 -19.51
N VAL A 185 -1.69 9.60 -19.45
CA VAL A 185 -1.52 10.60 -18.37
C VAL A 185 -2.73 11.52 -18.29
N LYS A 186 -3.22 12.00 -19.43
CA LYS A 186 -4.43 12.84 -19.48
C LYS A 186 -5.66 12.11 -18.95
N ALA A 187 -5.90 10.88 -19.39
CA ALA A 187 -7.04 10.09 -18.91
C ALA A 187 -6.93 9.77 -17.41
N TYR A 188 -5.73 9.41 -16.96
CA TYR A 188 -5.44 9.10 -15.56
C TYR A 188 -5.77 10.29 -14.65
N LYS A 189 -5.26 11.48 -14.99
CA LYS A 189 -5.57 12.72 -14.26
C LYS A 189 -7.07 13.02 -14.23
N THR A 190 -7.77 12.83 -15.35
CA THR A 190 -9.23 13.01 -15.39
C THR A 190 -9.96 12.07 -14.42
N ILE A 191 -9.54 10.79 -14.37
CA ILE A 191 -10.15 9.82 -13.45
C ILE A 191 -9.83 10.18 -12.00
N CYS A 192 -8.57 10.46 -11.67
CA CYS A 192 -8.20 10.88 -10.31
C CYS A 192 -9.01 12.10 -9.86
N ASN A 193 -9.15 13.11 -10.71
CA ASN A 193 -9.97 14.29 -10.41
C ASN A 193 -11.45 13.94 -10.17
N SER A 194 -12.01 12.94 -10.85
CA SER A 194 -13.41 12.53 -10.65
C SER A 194 -13.67 11.80 -9.34
N PHE A 195 -12.61 11.30 -8.69
CA PHE A 195 -12.65 10.64 -7.38
C PHE A 195 -12.00 11.51 -6.28
N ASP A 196 -11.77 12.80 -6.54
CA ASP A 196 -11.10 13.74 -5.62
C ASP A 196 -9.73 13.25 -5.13
N ILE A 197 -9.00 12.52 -5.98
CA ILE A 197 -7.64 12.05 -5.72
C ILE A 197 -6.65 13.10 -6.22
N LYS A 198 -5.85 13.66 -5.31
CA LYS A 198 -4.77 14.59 -5.66
C LYS A 198 -3.62 13.82 -6.31
N ILE A 199 -3.00 14.41 -7.34
CA ILE A 199 -1.75 13.92 -7.93
C ILE A 199 -0.70 15.02 -7.74
N GLU A 200 0.42 14.66 -7.13
CA GLU A 200 1.61 15.51 -6.97
C GLU A 200 2.77 15.01 -7.84
#